data_AF-A0A5E7W446-F1
#
_entry.id   AF-A0A5E7W446-F1
#
_cell.length_a   1.000
_cell.length_b   1.000
_cell.length_c   1.000
_cell.angle_alpha   90.00
_cell.angle_beta   90.00
_cell.angle_gamma   90.00
#
_symmetry.space_group_name_H-M   'P 1'
#
loop_
_entity.id
_entity.type
_entity.pdbx_description
1 polymer ?
#
loop_
_entity_poly.entity_id
_entity_poly.type
_entity_poly.pdbx_seq_one_letter_code
_entity_poly.pdbx_strand_id
1 'polypeptide(L)'
;MACLICGATDIDILSSGHLAERDCPECGYYGVPKLLVDEMSMLKQKFHVERTRAYLALRAENKQPPWITPVDINIHQLFIIAPD
;
A
#
# COMPACT_ATOMS: atom_id res chain seq x y z
N MET A 1 -4.40 4.52 12.44
CA MET A 1 -5.42 4.12 11.43
C MET A 1 -5.11 2.66 11.09
N ALA A 2 -5.72 2.05 10.07
CA ALA A 2 -5.40 0.65 9.74
C ALA A 2 -4.49 0.58 8.52
N CYS A 3 -3.43 -0.24 8.60
CA CYS A 3 -2.52 -0.50 7.50
C CYS A 3 -3.30 -1.05 6.30
N LEU A 4 -3.17 -0.37 5.17
CA LEU A 4 -3.79 -0.80 3.90
C LEU A 4 -3.29 -2.18 3.44
N ILE A 5 -2.10 -2.60 3.91
CA ILE A 5 -1.47 -3.86 3.55
C ILE A 5 -1.93 -5.00 4.46
N CYS A 6 -1.66 -4.94 5.77
CA CYS A 6 -1.95 -6.03 6.71
C CYS A 6 -3.16 -5.81 7.62
N GLY A 7 -3.78 -4.64 7.61
CA GLY A 7 -4.90 -4.29 8.50
C GLY A 7 -4.50 -4.02 9.96
N ALA A 8 -3.22 -4.18 10.33
CA ALA A 8 -2.73 -3.84 11.66
C ALA A 8 -2.83 -2.32 11.93
N THR A 9 -2.73 -1.93 13.19
CA THR A 9 -2.69 -0.50 13.55
C THR A 9 -1.46 0.16 12.94
N ASP A 10 -1.68 1.25 12.21
CA ASP A 10 -0.64 2.08 11.59
C ASP A 10 -0.70 3.53 12.08
N ILE A 11 0.38 4.26 11.78
CA ILE A 11 0.47 5.70 11.96
C ILE A 11 0.24 6.35 10.60
N ASP A 12 -0.75 7.25 10.53
CA ASP A 12 -0.91 8.16 9.40
C ASP A 12 0.11 9.29 9.60
N ILE A 13 1.16 9.31 8.79
CA ILE A 13 2.24 10.30 8.98
C ILE A 13 1.83 11.64 8.39
N LEU A 14 1.37 11.63 7.14
CA LEU A 14 1.08 12.84 6.37
C LEU A 14 -0.05 12.55 5.39
N SER A 15 -1.21 13.14 5.70
CA SER A 15 -2.35 13.21 4.78
C SER A 15 -2.43 14.57 4.07
N SER A 16 -1.38 15.38 4.05
CA SER A 16 -1.42 16.73 3.45
C SER A 16 -1.18 16.78 1.94
N GLY A 17 -0.80 15.65 1.33
CA GLY A 17 -0.57 15.52 -0.12
C GLY A 17 -1.62 14.70 -0.87
N HIS A 18 -1.34 14.36 -2.13
CA HIS A 18 -2.13 13.42 -2.94
C HIS A 18 -1.87 11.95 -2.57
N LEU A 19 -0.87 11.70 -1.73
CA LEU A 19 -0.52 10.38 -1.19
C LEU A 19 -1.08 10.24 0.23
N ALA A 20 -1.52 9.03 0.56
CA ALA A 20 -1.75 8.54 1.91
C ALA A 20 -0.49 7.81 2.36
N GLU A 21 0.30 8.47 3.19
CA GLU A 21 1.55 7.94 3.73
C GLU A 21 1.28 7.21 5.05
N ARG A 22 1.71 5.96 5.12
CA ARG A 22 1.50 5.07 6.26
C ARG A 22 2.84 4.59 6.78
N ASP A 23 2.97 4.54 8.10
CA ASP A 23 4.02 3.80 8.77
C ASP A 23 3.40 2.67 9.59
N CYS A 24 3.66 1.46 9.14
CA CYS A 24 3.22 0.25 9.80
C CYS A 24 4.43 -0.45 10.41
N PRO A 25 4.39 -0.86 11.69
CA PRO A 25 5.50 -1.58 12.30
C PRO A 25 5.80 -2.92 11.62
N GLU A 26 4.83 -3.51 10.91
CA GLU A 26 5.01 -4.78 10.21
C GLU A 26 5.31 -4.63 8.70
N CYS A 27 4.75 -3.62 8.04
CA CYS A 27 4.90 -3.42 6.60
C CYS A 27 5.92 -2.34 6.24
N GLY A 28 6.40 -1.59 7.23
CA GLY A 28 7.27 -0.43 7.07
C GLY A 28 6.53 0.82 6.63
N TYR A 29 7.32 1.80 6.19
CA TYR A 29 6.85 3.06 5.64
C TYR A 29 6.56 2.94 4.15
N TYR A 30 5.37 3.40 3.72
CA TYR A 30 4.96 3.41 2.32
C TYR A 30 3.93 4.50 2.04
N GLY A 31 3.75 4.83 0.76
CA GLY A 31 2.74 5.79 0.32
C GLY A 31 1.92 5.27 -0.84
N VAL A 32 0.61 5.58 -0.80
CA VAL A 32 -0.35 5.17 -1.83
C VAL A 32 -1.16 6.39 -2.26
N PRO A 33 -1.40 6.65 -3.55
CA PRO A 33 -2.32 7.69 -3.99
C PRO A 33 -3.67 7.59 -3.30
N LYS A 34 -4.18 8.70 -2.74
CA LYS A 34 -5.49 8.70 -2.05
C LYS A 34 -6.62 8.22 -2.94
N LEU A 35 -6.62 8.66 -4.20
CA LEU A 35 -7.58 8.19 -5.21
C LEU A 35 -7.57 6.67 -5.35
N LEU A 36 -6.39 6.04 -5.29
CA LEU A 36 -6.26 4.60 -5.33
C LEU A 36 -6.78 3.94 -4.04
N VAL A 37 -6.58 4.56 -2.88
CA VAL A 37 -7.17 4.10 -1.61
C VAL A 37 -8.70 4.14 -1.67
N ASP A 38 -9.26 5.21 -2.23
CA ASP A 38 -10.71 5.36 -2.43
C ASP A 38 -11.23 4.30 -3.41
N GLU A 39 -10.54 4.07 -4.54
CA GLU A 39 -10.87 3.02 -5.51
C GLU A 39 -10.81 1.62 -4.89
N MET A 40 -9.78 1.34 -4.09
CA MET A 40 -9.66 0.07 -3.36
C MET A 40 -10.86 -0.15 -2.43
N SER A 41 -11.26 0.90 -1.70
CA SER A 41 -12.42 0.83 -0.83
C SER A 41 -13.72 0.60 -1.61
N MET A 42 -13.89 1.27 -2.75
CA MET A 42 -15.06 1.12 -3.62
C MET A 42 -15.15 -0.29 -4.23
N LEU A 43 -14.02 -0.85 -4.66
CA LEU A 43 -13.93 -2.16 -5.30
C LEU A 43 -13.74 -3.32 -4.31
N LYS A 44 -13.77 -3.04 -3.00
CA LYS A 44 -13.42 -3.99 -1.92
C LYS A 44 -12.08 -4.70 -2.15
N GLN A 45 -11.13 -4.05 -2.81
CA GLN A 45 -9.81 -4.60 -3.09
C GLN A 45 -8.91 -4.47 -1.88
N LYS A 46 -8.05 -5.48 -1.68
CA LYS A 46 -7.05 -5.49 -0.62
C LYS A 46 -5.69 -5.78 -1.19
N PHE A 47 -4.65 -5.24 -0.57
CA PHE A 47 -3.28 -5.61 -0.90
C PHE A 47 -3.00 -7.05 -0.48
N HIS A 48 -2.29 -7.78 -1.34
CA HIS A 48 -1.69 -9.05 -0.99
C HIS A 48 -0.48 -8.79 -0.09
N VAL A 49 -0.61 -9.11 1.20
CA VAL A 49 0.41 -8.80 2.23
C VAL A 49 1.82 -9.17 1.79
N GLU A 50 2.05 -10.43 1.42
CA GLU A 50 3.40 -10.91 1.10
C GLU A 50 3.97 -10.27 -0.17
N ARG A 51 3.19 -10.16 -1.24
CA ARG A 51 3.64 -9.53 -2.50
C ARG A 51 3.96 -8.07 -2.31
N THR A 52 3.11 -7.34 -1.57
CA THR A 52 3.34 -5.92 -1.32
C THR A 52 4.55 -5.70 -0.42
N ARG A 53 4.79 -6.55 0.59
CA ARG A 53 6.01 -6.48 1.41
C ARG A 53 7.27 -6.77 0.57
N ALA A 54 7.24 -7.82 -0.26
CA ALA A 54 8.36 -8.15 -1.15
C ALA A 54 8.64 -7.00 -2.14
N TYR A 55 7.58 -6.37 -2.64
CA TYR A 55 7.69 -5.21 -3.52
C TYR A 55 8.31 -3.99 -2.84
N LEU A 56 7.90 -3.68 -1.61
CA LEU A 56 8.48 -2.59 -0.83
C LEU A 56 9.96 -2.86 -0.50
N ALA A 57 10.30 -4.10 -0.16
CA ALA A 57 11.69 -4.51 0.05
C ALA A 57 12.53 -4.31 -1.21
N LEU A 58 12.04 -4.75 -2.38
CA LEU A 58 12.70 -4.56 -3.67
C LEU A 58 12.95 -3.06 -3.95
N ARG A 59 11.97 -2.19 -3.71
CA ARG A 59 12.14 -0.75 -3.87
C ARG A 59 13.20 -0.18 -2.94
N ALA A 60 13.19 -0.58 -1.67
CA ALA A 60 14.17 -0.14 -0.68
C ALA A 60 15.60 -0.54 -1.09
N GLU A 61 15.79 -1.78 -1.58
CA GLU A 61 17.08 -2.25 -2.12
C GLU A 61 17.55 -1.41 -3.31
N ASN A 62 16.62 -0.99 -4.17
CA ASN A 62 16.88 -0.14 -5.34
C ASN A 62 16.98 1.36 -5.00
N LYS A 63 16.93 1.74 -3.71
CA LYS A 63 16.88 3.15 -3.25
C LYS A 63 15.75 3.96 -3.89
N GLN A 64 14.67 3.29 -4.25
CA GLN A 64 13.48 3.91 -4.80
C GLN A 64 12.53 4.30 -3.67
N PRO A 65 11.73 5.37 -3.87
CA PRO A 65 10.76 5.75 -2.86
C PRO A 65 9.66 4.67 -2.73
N PRO A 66 9.13 4.42 -1.53
CA PRO A 66 8.18 3.33 -1.24
C PRO A 66 6.75 3.68 -1.67
N TRP A 67 6.61 4.16 -2.91
CA TRP A 67 5.34 4.54 -3.51
C TRP A 67 4.73 3.37 -4.25
N ILE A 68 3.47 3.06 -3.94
CA ILE A 68 2.70 2.02 -4.62
C ILE A 68 1.74 2.73 -5.58
N THR A 69 1.99 2.63 -6.88
CA THR A 69 1.13 3.23 -7.90
C THR A 69 0.20 2.20 -8.54
N PRO A 70 -0.87 2.62 -9.25
CA PRO A 70 -1.72 1.69 -9.99
C PRO A 70 -0.97 0.85 -11.03
N VAL A 71 0.11 1.40 -11.62
CA VAL A 71 0.95 0.67 -12.57
C VAL A 71 1.67 -0.47 -11.86
N ASP A 72 2.24 -0.19 -10.69
CA ASP A 72 2.96 -1.17 -9.88
C ASP A 72 2.05 -2.31 -9.42
N ILE A 73 0.81 -1.97 -9.04
CA ILE A 73 -0.19 -2.97 -8.64
C ILE A 73 -0.48 -3.94 -9.77
N ASN A 74 -0.63 -3.44 -11.00
CA ASN A 74 -0.92 -4.27 -12.15
C ASN A 74 0.29 -5.14 -12.55
N ILE A 75 1.49 -4.57 -12.57
CA ILE A 75 2.73 -5.29 -12.92
C ILE A 75 3.05 -6.38 -11.90
N HIS A 76 2.97 -6.05 -10.61
CA HIS A 76 3.36 -6.95 -9.53
C HIS A 76 2.17 -7.73 -8.93
N GLN A 77 0.98 -7.58 -9.51
CA GLN A 77 -0.26 -8.20 -9.07
C GLN A 77 -0.46 -8.10 -7.56
N LEU A 78 -0.42 -6.86 -7.05
CA LEU A 78 -0.40 -6.57 -5.62
C LEU A 78 -1.79 -6.63 -4.97
N PHE A 79 -2.87 -6.79 -5.74
CA PHE A 79 -4.22 -6.93 -5.19
C PHE A 79 -4.69 -8.37 -5.12
N ILE A 80 -5.49 -8.64 -4.09
CA ILE A 80 -6.38 -9.78 -4.00
C ILE A 80 -7.83 -9.31 -4.10
N ILE A 81 -8.66 -10.13 -4.72
CA ILE A 81 -10.11 -10.01 -4.62
C ILE A 81 -10.47 -10.60 -3.27
N ALA A 82 -10.98 -9.78 -2.35
CA ALA A 82 -11.55 -10.32 -1.12
C ALA A 82 -12.83 -11.10 -1.51
N PRO A 83 -12.94 -12.41 -1.23
CA PRO A 83 -14.23 -13.10 -1.37
C PRO A 83 -15.22 -12.46 -0.39
N ASP A 84 -16.44 -12.20 -0.88
CA ASP A 84 -17.57 -11.68 -0.08
C ASP A 84 -17.90 -12.61 1.10
#